data_AF-M5DQ41-F1
#
_entry.id   AF-M5DQ41-F1
#
_cell.length_a   1.000
_cell.length_b   1.000
_cell.length_c   1.000
_cell.angle_alpha   90.00
_cell.angle_beta   90.00
_cell.angle_gamma   90.00
#
_symmetry.space_group_name_H-M   'P 1'
#
loop_
_entity.id
_entity.type
_entity.pdbx_description
1 polymer ?
#
loop_
_entity_poly.entity_id
_entity_poly.type
_entity_poly.pdbx_seq_one_letter_code
_entity_poly.pdbx_strand_id
1 'polypeptide(L)'
;MTESAEDRSKRGFCKHLRDYEWLKQISIFYCNYDDALNAPEHGLRVRRALAKAFPDTTFLWRLVCKNVRESAGVVDVTNQLYAGTIPYWTAFITSELKRKELLPIIEKNLKVSEDGFRLFVRSTPEWKLETYEAAVMKQKPHDLQRVFGQRKLNRFHLMNKGVDSLF
;
A
#
# COMPACT_ATOMS: atom_id res chain seq x y z
N MET A 1 -15.04 -26.14 9.04
CA MET A 1 -13.90 -25.25 9.35
C MET A 1 -14.28 -23.84 8.94
N THR A 2 -14.37 -22.92 9.90
CA THR A 2 -14.75 -21.51 9.65
C THR A 2 -13.49 -20.75 9.26
N GLU A 3 -13.44 -20.23 8.03
CA GLU A 3 -12.33 -19.39 7.58
C GLU A 3 -12.24 -18.11 8.43
N SER A 4 -11.04 -17.73 8.85
CA SER A 4 -10.84 -16.47 9.58
C SER A 4 -11.10 -15.26 8.67
N ALA A 5 -11.53 -14.13 9.25
CA ALA A 5 -11.70 -12.88 8.49
C ALA A 5 -10.40 -12.43 7.81
N GLU A 6 -9.26 -12.80 8.40
CA GLU A 6 -7.94 -12.57 7.86
C GLU A 6 -7.67 -13.38 6.59
N ASP A 7 -7.89 -14.69 6.63
CA ASP A 7 -7.63 -15.58 5.48
C ASP A 7 -8.52 -15.17 4.30
N ARG A 8 -9.76 -14.78 4.59
CA ARG A 8 -10.67 -14.22 3.60
C ARG A 8 -10.12 -12.95 2.97
N SER A 9 -9.55 -12.04 3.78
CA SER A 9 -8.94 -10.81 3.28
C SER A 9 -7.69 -11.08 2.44
N LYS A 10 -6.85 -12.04 2.82
CA LYS A 10 -5.66 -12.44 2.04
C LYS A 10 -6.08 -13.02 0.71
N ARG A 11 -7.00 -14.00 0.71
CA ARG A 11 -7.57 -14.58 -0.51
C ARG A 11 -8.18 -13.53 -1.42
N GLY A 12 -8.97 -12.60 -0.89
CA GLY A 12 -9.58 -11.53 -1.67
C GLY A 12 -8.55 -10.63 -2.36
N PHE A 13 -7.48 -10.26 -1.64
CA PHE A 13 -6.38 -9.51 -2.21
C PHE A 13 -5.64 -10.31 -3.30
N CYS A 14 -5.25 -11.56 -3.01
CA CYS A 14 -4.52 -12.42 -3.94
C CYS A 14 -5.35 -12.74 -5.20
N LYS A 15 -6.67 -12.89 -5.06
CA LYS A 15 -7.58 -13.02 -6.20
C LYS A 15 -7.42 -11.81 -7.13
N HIS A 16 -7.60 -10.59 -6.60
CA HIS A 16 -7.44 -9.39 -7.42
C HIS A 16 -6.02 -9.20 -7.95
N LEU A 17 -5.00 -9.66 -7.22
CA LEU A 17 -3.62 -9.62 -7.72
C LEU A 17 -3.45 -10.51 -8.97
N ARG A 18 -4.25 -11.57 -9.12
CA ARG A 18 -4.25 -12.46 -10.29
C ARG A 18 -5.21 -12.05 -11.40
N ASP A 19 -6.32 -11.38 -11.06
CA ASP A 19 -7.39 -11.04 -12.01
C ASP A 19 -6.98 -9.94 -13.03
N TYR A 20 -5.82 -9.29 -12.89
CA TYR A 20 -5.39 -8.17 -13.72
C TYR A 20 -3.91 -8.27 -14.11
N GLU A 21 -3.57 -7.70 -15.25
CA GLU A 21 -2.18 -7.51 -15.67
C GLU A 21 -1.58 -6.25 -15.03
N TRP A 22 -0.76 -6.44 -14.00
CA TRP A 22 -0.13 -5.34 -13.27
C TRP A 22 1.22 -4.96 -13.85
N LEU A 23 1.33 -3.74 -14.39
CA LEU A 23 2.56 -3.25 -15.02
C LEU A 23 3.54 -2.66 -14.01
N LYS A 24 3.04 -1.87 -13.05
CA LYS A 24 3.87 -1.19 -12.04
C LYS A 24 3.41 -1.45 -10.61
N GLN A 25 4.37 -1.39 -9.71
CA GLN A 25 4.16 -1.35 -8.27
C GLN A 25 4.61 0.00 -7.75
N ILE A 26 3.71 0.66 -7.03
CA ILE A 26 3.95 1.92 -6.32
C ILE A 26 4.12 1.59 -4.83
N SER A 27 5.01 2.30 -4.16
CA SER A 27 5.14 2.24 -2.69
C SER A 27 5.40 3.63 -2.12
N ILE A 28 4.65 3.98 -1.07
CA ILE A 28 4.74 5.24 -0.34
C ILE A 28 5.18 4.92 1.09
N PHE A 29 6.40 5.29 1.43
CA PHE A 29 6.97 5.12 2.77
C PHE A 29 7.04 6.48 3.48
N TYR A 30 6.63 6.53 4.74
CA TYR A 30 6.76 7.73 5.56
C TYR A 30 8.18 7.83 6.14
N CYS A 31 8.73 9.04 6.20
CA CYS A 31 10.06 9.31 6.76
C CYS A 31 10.02 9.57 8.28
N ASN A 32 8.85 9.94 8.81
CA ASN A 32 8.58 10.16 10.22
C ASN A 32 7.47 9.21 10.72
N TYR A 33 7.44 8.96 12.02
CA TYR A 33 6.47 8.03 12.60
C TYR A 33 5.07 8.64 12.70
N ASP A 34 4.97 9.93 13.03
CA ASP A 34 3.68 10.60 13.22
C ASP A 34 2.85 10.67 11.93
N ASP A 35 3.47 10.90 10.75
CA ASP A 35 2.71 10.83 9.50
C ASP A 35 2.35 9.39 9.13
N ALA A 36 3.15 8.42 9.55
CA ALA A 36 2.86 7.01 9.36
C ALA A 36 1.62 6.57 10.17
N LEU A 37 1.41 7.13 11.38
CA LEU A 37 0.17 6.91 12.15
C LEU A 37 -1.08 7.45 11.43
N ASN A 38 -0.90 8.44 10.56
CA ASN A 38 -1.96 8.99 9.71
C ASN A 38 -2.10 8.26 8.36
N ALA A 39 -1.41 7.12 8.17
CA ALA A 39 -1.44 6.37 6.92
C ALA A 39 -2.86 6.02 6.44
N PRO A 40 -3.82 5.58 7.28
CA PRO A 40 -5.18 5.29 6.81
C PRO A 40 -5.87 6.48 6.13
N GLU A 41 -5.80 7.66 6.76
CA GLU A 41 -6.36 8.93 6.28
C GLU A 41 -5.64 9.40 5.01
N HIS A 42 -4.31 9.37 5.05
CA HIS A 42 -3.44 9.71 3.91
C HIS A 42 -3.77 8.84 2.69
N GLY A 43 -3.86 7.53 2.91
CA GLY A 43 -4.21 6.56 1.88
C GLY A 43 -5.58 6.81 1.28
N LEU A 44 -6.59 7.19 2.07
CA LEU A 44 -7.91 7.52 1.54
C LEU A 44 -7.85 8.71 0.56
N ARG A 45 -7.16 9.79 0.94
CA ARG A 45 -7.03 11.00 0.10
C ARG A 45 -6.27 10.69 -1.18
N VAL A 46 -5.10 10.06 -1.07
CA VAL A 46 -4.24 9.71 -2.20
C VAL A 46 -4.95 8.78 -3.18
N ARG A 47 -5.60 7.72 -2.70
CA ARG A 47 -6.30 6.75 -3.57
C ARG A 47 -7.42 7.39 -4.36
N ARG A 48 -8.23 8.24 -3.72
CA ARG A 48 -9.32 8.96 -4.40
C ARG A 48 -8.77 9.94 -5.44
N ALA A 49 -7.71 10.67 -5.11
CA ALA A 49 -7.11 11.62 -6.03
C ALA A 49 -6.50 10.93 -7.26
N LEU A 50 -5.76 9.84 -7.06
CA LEU A 50 -5.17 9.07 -8.16
C LEU A 50 -6.24 8.40 -9.02
N ALA A 51 -7.26 7.78 -8.41
CA ALA A 51 -8.36 7.17 -9.15
C ALA A 51 -9.11 8.20 -10.02
N LYS A 52 -9.27 9.44 -9.54
CA LYS A 52 -9.89 10.52 -10.31
C LYS A 52 -8.98 11.04 -11.44
N ALA A 53 -7.67 11.13 -11.19
CA ALA A 53 -6.72 11.64 -12.18
C ALA A 53 -6.46 10.64 -13.31
N PHE A 54 -6.57 9.34 -13.01
CA PHE A 54 -6.27 8.25 -13.95
C PHE A 54 -7.45 7.26 -13.99
N PRO A 55 -8.60 7.66 -14.59
CA PRO A 55 -9.82 6.86 -14.60
C PRO A 55 -9.63 5.49 -15.28
N ASP A 56 -8.75 5.43 -16.28
CA ASP A 56 -8.50 4.21 -17.06
C ASP A 56 -7.47 3.26 -16.39
N THR A 57 -6.82 3.70 -15.31
CA THR A 57 -5.88 2.87 -14.55
C THR A 57 -6.62 2.18 -13.42
N THR A 58 -6.56 0.85 -13.37
CA THR A 58 -6.98 0.08 -12.20
C THR A 58 -5.88 0.13 -11.14
N PHE A 59 -6.28 0.31 -9.88
CA PHE A 59 -5.35 0.31 -8.75
C PHE A 59 -5.75 -0.72 -7.70
N LEU A 60 -4.84 -1.63 -7.36
CA LEU A 60 -4.96 -2.52 -6.21
C LEU A 60 -4.05 -2.04 -5.07
N TRP A 61 -4.63 -1.33 -4.11
CA TRP A 61 -3.94 -0.79 -2.94
C TRP A 61 -3.92 -1.76 -1.79
N ARG A 62 -2.84 -1.73 -1.00
CA ARG A 62 -2.69 -2.47 0.24
C ARG A 62 -1.95 -1.64 1.27
N LEU A 63 -2.46 -1.60 2.49
CA LEU A 63 -1.76 -1.06 3.66
C LEU A 63 -0.97 -2.19 4.31
N VAL A 64 0.32 -1.98 4.50
CA VAL A 64 1.25 -3.00 5.00
C VAL A 64 2.11 -2.40 6.10
N CYS A 65 2.54 -3.22 7.05
CA CYS A 65 3.53 -2.87 8.05
C CYS A 65 4.89 -3.47 7.66
N LYS A 66 5.97 -2.69 7.79
CA LYS A 66 7.33 -3.17 7.60
C LYS A 66 8.11 -2.99 8.89
N ASN A 67 8.90 -4.00 9.25
CA ASN A 67 9.84 -3.83 10.34
C ASN A 67 11.02 -2.95 9.93
N VAL A 68 11.28 -1.92 10.72
CA VAL A 68 12.32 -0.92 10.45
C VAL A 68 13.45 -1.12 11.46
N ARG A 69 14.66 -1.36 10.96
CA ARG A 69 15.89 -1.29 11.78
C ARG A 69 16.36 0.17 11.82
N GLU A 70 17.00 0.59 12.90
CA GLU A 70 17.48 1.98 13.13
C GLU A 70 18.25 2.58 11.93
N SER A 71 18.92 1.76 11.12
CA SER A 71 19.69 2.18 9.94
C SER A 71 18.87 2.57 8.70
N ALA A 72 17.54 2.62 8.76
CA ALA A 72 16.67 2.84 7.58
C ALA A 72 16.44 4.31 7.19
N GLY A 73 17.02 5.27 7.93
CA GLY A 73 16.86 6.71 7.66
C GLY A 73 15.48 7.26 8.04
N VAL A 74 14.86 6.69 9.09
CA VAL A 74 13.69 7.27 9.77
C VAL A 74 14.21 8.25 10.80
N VAL A 75 13.84 9.52 10.68
CA VAL A 75 14.50 10.64 11.38
C VAL A 75 14.03 10.79 12.83
N ASP A 76 13.00 10.06 13.24
CA ASP A 76 12.49 10.18 14.61
C ASP A 76 11.97 8.83 15.14
N VAL A 77 12.84 8.12 15.86
CA VAL A 77 12.51 6.89 16.61
C VAL A 77 12.39 7.20 18.11
N THR A 78 12.24 8.47 18.51
CA THR A 78 12.19 8.85 19.94
C THR A 78 10.96 8.29 20.67
N ASN A 79 9.92 7.87 19.94
CA ASN A 79 8.79 7.11 20.49
C ASN A 79 9.13 5.61 20.61
N GLN A 80 9.90 5.27 21.66
CA GLN A 80 10.42 3.92 21.95
C GLN A 80 9.33 2.83 22.12
N LEU A 81 8.05 3.19 22.28
CA LEU A 81 6.92 2.27 22.46
C LEU A 81 6.61 1.40 21.23
N TYR A 82 6.99 1.84 20.03
CA TYR A 82 6.73 1.13 18.76
C TYR A 82 7.99 0.94 17.90
N ALA A 83 9.17 1.06 18.53
CA ALA A 83 10.46 0.86 17.91
C ALA A 83 10.46 -0.46 17.11
N GLY A 84 10.39 -0.33 15.79
CA GLY A 84 10.60 -1.46 14.90
C GLY A 84 9.53 -1.74 13.86
N THR A 85 8.36 -1.07 13.81
CA THR A 85 7.36 -1.31 12.74
C THR A 85 6.70 -0.03 12.23
N ILE A 86 6.75 0.21 10.92
CA ILE A 86 6.15 1.39 10.28
C ILE A 86 5.17 0.98 9.18
N PRO A 87 3.96 1.55 9.16
CA PRO A 87 2.99 1.33 8.09
C PRO A 87 3.41 2.06 6.81
N TYR A 88 3.13 1.46 5.67
CA TYR A 88 3.38 2.04 4.35
C TYR A 88 2.30 1.57 3.37
N TRP A 89 2.06 2.37 2.34
CA TRP A 89 1.14 1.99 1.27
C TRP A 89 1.88 1.37 0.11
N THR A 90 1.32 0.32 -0.47
CA THR A 90 1.73 -0.19 -1.77
C THR A 90 0.52 -0.34 -2.68
N ALA A 91 0.72 -0.14 -3.97
CA ALA A 91 -0.30 -0.38 -4.98
C ALA A 91 0.29 -1.12 -6.18
N PHE A 92 -0.53 -1.93 -6.81
CA PHE A 92 -0.29 -2.44 -8.16
C PHE A 92 -1.19 -1.68 -9.13
N ILE A 93 -0.64 -1.31 -10.29
CA ILE A 93 -1.36 -0.53 -11.31
C ILE A 93 -1.20 -1.14 -12.70
N THR A 94 -2.25 -1.05 -13.51
CA THR A 94 -2.33 -1.62 -14.87
C THR A 94 -1.73 -0.73 -15.95
N SER A 95 -1.14 0.41 -15.57
CA SER A 95 -0.63 1.42 -16.50
C SER A 95 0.85 1.72 -16.28
N GLU A 96 1.51 2.25 -17.31
CA GLU A 96 2.93 2.64 -17.33
C GLU A 96 3.24 3.99 -16.66
N LEU A 97 2.37 4.46 -15.74
CA LEU A 97 2.53 5.75 -15.05
C LEU A 97 3.90 5.86 -14.36
N LYS A 98 4.56 6.99 -14.58
CA LYS A 98 5.89 7.27 -14.06
C LYS A 98 5.82 8.05 -12.76
N ARG A 99 6.92 8.03 -12.00
CA ARG A 99 7.06 8.81 -10.74
C ARG A 99 6.67 10.28 -10.93
N LYS A 100 7.08 10.92 -12.02
CA LYS A 100 6.79 12.34 -12.32
C LYS A 100 5.31 12.67 -12.45
N GLU A 101 4.47 11.70 -12.82
CA GLU A 101 3.02 11.88 -12.96
C GLU A 101 2.30 11.66 -11.63
N LEU A 102 2.79 10.71 -10.82
CA LEU A 102 2.21 10.35 -9.54
C LEU A 102 2.60 11.32 -8.42
N LEU A 103 3.85 11.80 -8.43
CA LEU A 103 4.44 12.56 -7.34
C LEU A 103 3.64 13.83 -6.99
N PRO A 104 3.28 14.72 -7.94
CA PRO A 104 2.58 15.97 -7.59
C PRO A 104 1.20 15.71 -6.96
N ILE A 105 0.52 14.64 -7.38
CA ILE A 105 -0.79 14.25 -6.84
C ILE A 105 -0.62 13.70 -5.42
N ILE A 106 0.40 12.86 -5.21
CA ILE A 106 0.67 12.26 -3.91
C ILE A 106 1.08 13.34 -2.91
N GLU A 107 2.03 14.21 -3.23
CA GLU A 107 2.48 15.31 -2.36
C GLU A 107 1.32 16.19 -1.90
N LYS A 108 0.52 16.67 -2.87
CA LYS A 108 -0.65 17.51 -2.59
C LYS A 108 -1.65 16.86 -1.64
N ASN A 109 -1.83 15.54 -1.73
CA ASN A 109 -2.85 14.82 -0.97
C ASN A 109 -2.33 14.19 0.33
N LEU A 110 -1.02 13.98 0.46
CA LEU A 110 -0.39 13.62 1.72
C LEU A 110 -0.37 14.81 2.67
N LYS A 111 -0.24 16.05 2.16
CA LYS A 111 -0.03 17.26 2.99
C LYS A 111 1.19 17.13 3.91
N VAL A 112 2.19 16.42 3.41
CA VAL A 112 3.49 16.21 4.06
C VAL A 112 4.54 16.90 3.19
N SER A 113 5.59 17.46 3.79
CA SER A 113 6.70 18.08 3.05
C SER A 113 7.40 17.07 2.13
N GLU A 114 8.13 17.55 1.12
CA GLU A 114 8.83 16.72 0.12
C GLU A 114 9.79 15.70 0.77
N ASP A 115 10.40 16.06 1.91
CA ASP A 115 11.29 15.19 2.68
C ASP A 115 10.56 14.20 3.62
N GLY A 116 9.24 14.35 3.79
CA GLY A 116 8.47 13.56 4.76
C GLY A 116 7.99 12.20 4.24
N PHE A 117 8.18 11.89 2.95
CA PHE A 117 7.92 10.56 2.42
C PHE A 117 8.83 10.17 1.25
N ARG A 118 8.88 8.87 0.95
CA ARG A 118 9.57 8.30 -0.21
C ARG A 118 8.59 7.58 -1.12
N LEU A 119 8.60 7.96 -2.40
CA LEU A 119 7.82 7.32 -3.46
C LEU A 119 8.71 6.43 -4.33
N PHE A 120 8.43 5.14 -4.34
CA PHE A 120 9.02 4.20 -5.29
C PHE A 120 8.00 3.79 -6.33
N VAL A 121 8.44 3.77 -7.60
CA VAL A 121 7.68 3.22 -8.73
C VAL A 121 8.57 2.19 -9.41
N ARG A 122 8.13 0.94 -9.49
CA ARG A 122 8.93 -0.17 -10.02
C ARG A 122 8.14 -0.95 -11.05
N SER A 123 8.83 -1.51 -12.03
CA SER A 123 8.23 -2.53 -12.90
C SER A 123 7.83 -3.76 -12.09
N THR A 124 6.75 -4.41 -12.51
CA THR A 124 6.20 -5.59 -11.85
C THR A 124 6.06 -6.73 -12.86
N PRO A 125 7.16 -7.45 -13.14
CA PRO A 125 7.05 -8.67 -13.93
C PRO A 125 6.24 -9.74 -13.19
N GLU A 126 5.67 -10.68 -13.93
CA GLU A 126 4.78 -11.72 -13.42
C GLU A 126 5.37 -12.54 -12.26
N TRP A 127 6.62 -13.00 -12.38
CA TRP A 127 7.32 -13.75 -11.31
C TRP A 127 7.35 -13.00 -9.96
N LYS A 128 7.34 -11.66 -10.01
CA LYS A 128 7.32 -10.81 -8.81
C LYS A 128 5.93 -10.76 -8.20
N LEU A 129 4.87 -10.83 -9.01
CA LEU A 129 3.49 -10.98 -8.53
C LEU A 129 3.30 -12.31 -7.81
N GLU A 130 3.78 -13.40 -8.40
CA GLU A 130 3.73 -14.74 -7.79
C GLU A 130 4.47 -14.78 -6.45
N THR A 131 5.69 -14.22 -6.41
CA THR A 131 6.48 -14.10 -5.19
C THR A 131 5.74 -13.27 -4.14
N TYR A 132 5.11 -12.17 -4.55
CA TYR A 132 4.35 -11.31 -3.65
C TYR A 132 3.10 -12.02 -3.12
N GLU A 133 2.36 -12.76 -3.96
CA GLU A 133 1.22 -13.57 -3.56
C GLU A 133 1.62 -14.62 -2.52
N ALA A 134 2.68 -15.40 -2.81
CA ALA A 134 3.18 -16.40 -1.88
C ALA A 134 3.57 -15.77 -0.54
N ALA A 135 4.17 -14.58 -0.56
CA ALA A 135 4.49 -13.82 0.65
C ALA A 135 3.22 -13.38 1.40
N VAL A 136 2.19 -12.87 0.71
CA VAL A 136 0.91 -12.46 1.34
C VAL A 136 0.24 -13.63 2.05
N MET A 137 0.23 -14.80 1.42
CA MET A 137 -0.41 -16.00 1.97
C MET A 137 0.35 -16.56 3.18
N LYS A 138 1.69 -16.56 3.14
CA LYS A 138 2.54 -17.08 4.23
C LYS A 138 2.68 -16.12 5.40
N GLN A 139 2.72 -14.81 5.14
CA GLN A 139 2.87 -13.81 6.19
C GLN A 139 1.64 -13.82 7.09
N LYS A 140 1.85 -14.03 8.39
CA LYS A 140 0.91 -13.52 9.39
C LYS A 140 0.82 -12.00 9.14
N PRO A 141 -0.37 -11.43 8.98
CA PRO A 141 -0.57 -10.02 8.71
C PRO A 141 -0.35 -9.32 10.04
N HIS A 142 0.92 -9.02 10.27
CA HIS A 142 1.37 -8.47 11.51
C HIS A 142 1.12 -6.97 11.56
N ASP A 143 0.88 -6.54 12.79
CA ASP A 143 1.08 -5.21 13.33
C ASP A 143 0.15 -4.08 12.94
N LEU A 144 -0.79 -4.20 11.98
CA LEU A 144 -1.77 -3.12 11.79
C LEU A 144 -2.60 -2.87 13.06
N GLN A 145 -3.01 -3.93 13.76
CA GLN A 145 -3.72 -3.80 15.05
C GLN A 145 -2.79 -3.32 16.17
N ARG A 146 -1.49 -3.61 16.09
CA ARG A 146 -0.50 -3.13 17.05
C ARG A 146 -0.21 -1.64 16.87
N VAL A 147 -0.10 -1.19 15.62
CA VAL A 147 0.21 0.19 15.22
C VAL A 147 -1.02 1.09 15.35
N PHE A 148 -2.21 0.62 14.95
CA PHE A 148 -3.43 1.43 14.92
C PHE A 148 -4.48 1.04 15.98
N GLY A 149 -4.13 0.16 16.93
CA GLY A 149 -5.05 -0.35 17.95
C GLY A 149 -6.19 -1.21 17.37
N GLN A 150 -7.32 -1.28 18.09
CA GLN A 150 -8.50 -2.07 17.68
C GLN A 150 -9.31 -1.48 16.51
N ARG A 151 -8.72 -0.55 15.74
CA ARG A 151 -9.39 0.07 14.61
C ARG A 151 -9.66 -0.96 13.51
N LYS A 152 -10.92 -1.10 13.10
CA LYS A 152 -11.28 -1.92 11.93
C LYS A 152 -10.77 -1.25 10.67
N LEU A 153 -9.65 -1.74 10.13
CA LEU A 153 -9.03 -1.24 8.90
C LEU A 153 -9.21 -2.24 7.76
N ASN A 154 -9.69 -1.74 6.63
CA ASN A 154 -9.67 -2.48 5.36
C ASN A 154 -8.23 -2.59 4.88
N ARG A 155 -7.74 -3.81 4.69
CA ARG A 155 -6.33 -4.08 4.38
C ARG A 155 -5.98 -3.83 2.92
N PHE A 156 -6.96 -3.89 2.03
CA PHE A 156 -6.79 -3.62 0.61
C PHE A 156 -7.99 -2.91 0.00
N HIS A 157 -7.77 -2.29 -1.15
CA HIS A 157 -8.79 -1.61 -1.92
C HIS A 157 -8.52 -1.74 -3.41
N LEU A 158 -9.54 -2.07 -4.19
CA LEU A 158 -9.50 -2.08 -5.64
C LEU A 158 -10.27 -0.86 -6.16
N MET A 159 -9.61 0.00 -6.95
CA MET A 159 -10.17 1.22 -7.52
C MET A 159 -10.17 1.14 -9.04
N ASN A 160 -11.11 1.81 -9.70
CA ASN A 160 -11.24 1.86 -11.16
C ASN A 160 -11.17 0.46 -11.76
N LYS A 161 -12.00 -0.46 -11.24
CA LYS A 161 -12.14 -1.80 -11.82
C LYS A 161 -12.46 -1.60 -13.29
N GLY A 162 -11.57 -2.05 -14.18
CA GLY A 162 -11.81 -1.98 -15.61
C GLY A 162 -13.18 -2.54 -15.95
N VAL A 163 -13.87 -1.87 -16.88
CA VAL A 163 -15.20 -2.27 -17.36
C VAL A 163 -15.14 -3.66 -18.06
N ASP A 164 -13.95 -4.17 -18.37
CA ASP A 164 -13.73 -5.42 -19.11
C ASP A 164 -13.27 -6.60 -18.24
N SER A 165 -13.88 -6.79 -17.06
CA SER A 165 -13.83 -8.10 -16.39
C SER A 165 -14.97 -8.99 -16.90
N LEU A 166 -14.93 -9.28 -18.20
CA LEU A 166 -15.76 -10.30 -18.86
C LEU A 166 -14.83 -11.35 -19.46
N PHE A 167 -14.42 -12.32 -18.66
CA PHE A 167 -14.21 -13.71 -19.07
C PHE A 167 -14.43 -14.62 -17.85
#